data_AF-A0A257MRR1-F1
#
_entry.id   AF-A0A257MRR1-F1
#
_cell.length_a   1.000
_cell.length_b   1.000
_cell.length_c   1.000
_cell.angle_alpha   90.00
_cell.angle_beta   90.00
_cell.angle_gamma   90.00
#
_symmetry.space_group_name_H-M   'P 1'
#
loop_
_entity.id
_entity.type
_entity.pdbx_description
1 polymer ?
#
loop_
_entity_poly.entity_id
_entity_poly.type
_entity_poly.pdbx_seq_one_letter_code
_entity_poly.pdbx_strand_id
1 'polypeptide(L)'
;MIILTEEFMAKAAIEAALFASGRTISLKELADLSGLSLEQAEALAEELAGEYAARQSGLEIRRIGEGYSMQVRYALAGRIISFAPKEIAAPLIRTLAIIAYRQPIKQSHLVEIRGNKSYDHVRELEKRGLVSYEKCGHTKLLSTTRGFADYFGIVSDSPQDIRKALLRDRKLVGVTPMYESLALRLGLDYVVVNAYQPEAVDLERLKEIDLLVLAPGYRERVGKIYSGPMLEAGIRTLSQLKVSAERICLEAGAGDVEPLAAEIDSLLSRFRQRAAASRPVHPLTSMIEELAQDLHLKIEEGGLTAAPDSSEREAEIQVPVHQSYDMDILERIVQRCERMLGSLAASER
;
A
#
# COMPACT_ATOMS: atom_id res chain seq x y z
N MET A 1 0.66 46.87 -26.58
CA MET A 1 1.78 47.01 -25.63
C MET A 1 1.15 47.00 -24.24
N ILE A 2 1.11 45.85 -23.58
CA ILE A 2 0.57 45.75 -22.22
C ILE A 2 1.59 46.40 -21.31
N ILE A 3 1.19 47.44 -20.58
CA ILE A 3 2.03 48.03 -19.52
C ILE A 3 2.04 47.00 -18.39
N LEU A 4 3.06 46.14 -18.41
CA LEU A 4 3.29 45.16 -17.35
C LEU A 4 3.82 45.97 -16.16
N THR A 5 3.04 46.07 -15.09
CA THR A 5 3.48 46.70 -13.84
C THR A 5 4.66 45.90 -13.26
N GLU A 6 5.57 46.56 -12.54
CA GLU A 6 6.71 45.86 -11.90
C GLU A 6 6.24 44.69 -11.02
N GLU A 7 5.12 44.88 -10.31
CA GLU A 7 4.48 43.85 -9.48
C GLU A 7 3.95 42.66 -10.31
N PHE A 8 3.37 42.90 -11.49
CA PHE A 8 2.96 41.83 -12.40
C PHE A 8 4.18 41.02 -12.87
N MET A 9 5.27 41.70 -13.24
CA MET A 9 6.49 41.04 -13.70
C MET A 9 7.16 40.23 -12.58
N ALA A 10 7.16 40.74 -11.35
CA ALA A 10 7.66 40.04 -10.17
C ALA A 10 6.84 38.78 -9.88
N LYS A 11 5.50 38.89 -9.89
CA LYS A 11 4.60 37.75 -9.69
C LYS A 11 4.78 36.69 -10.78
N ALA A 12 4.85 37.10 -12.05
CA ALA A 12 5.10 36.19 -13.18
C ALA A 12 6.48 35.52 -13.08
N ALA A 13 7.51 36.21 -12.60
CA ALA A 13 8.84 35.63 -12.37
C ALA A 13 8.81 34.57 -11.26
N ILE A 14 8.10 34.84 -10.16
CA ILE A 14 7.89 33.87 -9.07
C ILE A 14 7.15 32.62 -9.58
N GLU A 15 6.05 32.79 -10.30
CA GLU A 15 5.28 31.69 -10.90
C GLU A 15 6.15 30.83 -11.83
N ALA A 16 6.89 31.49 -12.73
CA ALA A 16 7.77 30.83 -13.69
C ALA A 16 8.91 30.08 -13.00
N ALA A 17 9.50 30.64 -11.94
CA ALA A 17 10.55 29.98 -11.19
C ALA A 17 10.03 28.76 -10.45
N LEU A 18 8.88 28.86 -9.78
CA LEU A 18 8.25 27.74 -9.08
C LEU A 18 7.90 26.60 -10.04
N PHE A 19 7.46 26.92 -11.26
CA PHE A 19 7.19 25.92 -12.30
C PHE A 19 8.50 25.28 -12.82
N ALA A 20 9.50 26.10 -13.14
CA ALA A 20 10.73 25.63 -13.78
C ALA A 20 11.68 24.88 -12.83
N SER A 21 11.64 25.17 -11.52
CA SER A 21 12.58 24.61 -10.55
C SER A 21 12.32 23.13 -10.26
N GLY A 22 11.07 22.68 -10.32
CA GLY A 22 10.66 21.34 -9.88
C GLY A 22 10.99 21.04 -8.41
N ARG A 23 11.34 22.05 -7.61
CA ARG A 23 11.74 21.93 -6.20
C ARG A 23 11.16 23.06 -5.36
N THR A 24 11.20 22.88 -4.05
CA THR A 24 10.95 23.98 -3.10
C THR A 24 12.00 25.09 -3.31
N ILE A 25 11.51 26.32 -3.50
CA ILE A 25 12.32 27.54 -3.59
C ILE A 25 12.15 28.29 -2.27
N SER A 26 13.26 28.69 -1.66
CA SER A 26 13.22 29.43 -0.40
C SER A 26 12.65 30.84 -0.62
N LEU A 27 12.05 31.42 0.43
CA LEU A 27 11.55 32.79 0.39
C LEU A 27 12.63 33.80 -0.04
N LYS A 28 13.87 33.56 0.39
CA LYS A 28 15.02 34.37 0.03
C LYS A 28 15.33 34.31 -1.47
N GLU A 29 15.35 33.12 -2.06
CA GLU A 29 15.55 32.97 -3.50
C GLU A 29 14.43 33.65 -4.31
N LEU A 30 13.17 33.59 -3.83
CA LEU A 30 12.05 34.28 -4.47
C LEU A 30 12.18 35.80 -4.38
N ALA A 31 12.59 36.34 -3.22
CA ALA A 31 12.85 37.75 -3.04
C ALA A 31 14.01 38.25 -3.93
N ASP A 32 15.13 37.51 -3.95
CA ASP A 32 16.29 37.82 -4.79
C ASP A 32 15.93 37.80 -6.29
N LEU A 33 15.12 36.84 -6.72
CA LEU A 33 14.67 36.73 -8.12
C LEU A 33 13.72 37.87 -8.52
N SER A 34 12.79 38.21 -7.64
CA SER A 34 11.75 39.21 -7.91
C SER A 34 12.23 40.65 -7.69
N GLY A 35 13.37 40.84 -7.01
CA GLY A 35 13.87 42.16 -6.63
C GLY A 35 13.06 42.82 -5.50
N LEU A 36 12.30 42.03 -4.74
CA LEU A 36 11.36 42.48 -3.71
C LEU A 36 11.88 42.21 -2.30
N SER A 37 11.24 42.80 -1.28
CA SER A 37 11.45 42.37 0.10
C SER A 37 10.92 40.95 0.33
N LEU A 38 11.40 40.28 1.39
CA LEU A 38 10.91 38.96 1.78
C LEU A 38 9.38 38.95 2.00
N GLU A 39 8.86 40.00 2.65
CA GLU A 39 7.43 40.16 2.95
C GLU A 39 6.60 40.33 1.67
N GLN A 40 7.11 41.10 0.71
CA GLN A 40 6.45 41.29 -0.59
C GLN A 40 6.47 40.01 -1.43
N ALA A 41 7.60 39.31 -1.46
CA ALA A 41 7.71 38.03 -2.17
C ALA A 41 6.80 36.96 -1.56
N GLU A 42 6.68 36.93 -0.22
CA GLU A 42 5.73 36.05 0.49
C GLU A 42 4.29 36.37 0.11
N ALA A 43 3.91 37.65 0.13
CA ALA A 43 2.57 38.08 -0.22
C ALA A 43 2.18 37.68 -1.65
N LEU A 44 3.10 37.86 -2.61
CA LEU A 44 2.86 37.46 -4.01
C LEU A 44 2.79 35.93 -4.18
N ALA A 45 3.59 35.17 -3.43
CA ALA A 45 3.54 33.71 -3.46
C ALA A 45 2.22 33.17 -2.89
N GLU A 46 1.72 33.75 -1.79
CA GLU A 46 0.42 33.43 -1.20
C GLU A 46 -0.74 33.86 -2.12
N GLU A 47 -0.64 35.02 -2.76
CA GLU A 47 -1.61 35.46 -3.77
C GLU A 47 -1.71 34.46 -4.93
N LEU A 48 -0.57 34.05 -5.50
CA LEU A 48 -0.52 33.02 -6.54
C LEU A 48 -1.12 31.68 -6.07
N ALA A 49 -0.82 31.27 -4.83
CA ALA A 49 -1.42 30.07 -4.26
C ALA A 49 -2.96 30.17 -4.20
N GLY A 50 -3.48 31.34 -3.79
CA GLY A 50 -4.90 31.66 -3.80
C GLY A 50 -5.52 31.63 -5.19
N GLU A 51 -4.86 32.21 -6.21
CA GLU A 51 -5.33 32.21 -7.59
C GLU A 51 -5.41 30.78 -8.17
N TYR A 52 -4.38 29.96 -7.94
CA TYR A 52 -4.37 28.56 -8.35
C TYR A 52 -5.45 27.72 -7.65
N ALA A 53 -5.78 28.06 -6.40
CA ALA A 53 -6.90 27.46 -5.68
C ALA A 53 -8.26 27.88 -6.25
N ALA A 54 -8.47 29.19 -6.46
CA ALA A 54 -9.73 29.74 -6.94
C ALA A 54 -10.16 29.20 -8.31
N ARG A 55 -9.20 29.00 -9.22
CA ARG A 55 -9.47 28.47 -10.57
C ARG A 55 -9.62 26.94 -10.64
N GLN A 56 -9.57 26.24 -9.50
CA GLN A 56 -9.57 24.77 -9.42
C GLN A 56 -8.50 24.12 -10.33
N SER A 57 -7.30 24.73 -10.39
CA SER A 57 -6.20 24.23 -11.23
C SER A 57 -5.78 22.81 -10.82
N GLY A 58 -5.31 21.99 -11.77
CA GLY A 58 -4.67 20.71 -11.48
C GLY A 58 -3.30 20.85 -10.81
N LEU A 59 -2.73 22.06 -10.83
CA LEU A 59 -1.54 22.46 -10.11
C LEU A 59 -1.91 23.25 -8.86
N GLU A 60 -1.03 23.26 -7.87
CA GLU A 60 -1.14 24.08 -6.67
C GLU A 60 0.23 24.59 -6.26
N ILE A 61 0.26 25.75 -5.62
CA ILE A 61 1.44 26.27 -4.95
C ILE A 61 1.23 26.03 -3.46
N ARG A 62 2.21 25.39 -2.82
CA ARG A 62 2.19 25.13 -1.36
C ARG A 62 3.43 25.67 -0.70
N ARG A 63 3.25 26.15 0.52
CA ARG A 63 4.32 26.42 1.46
C ARG A 63 4.86 25.11 2.04
N ILE A 64 6.17 24.89 1.94
CA ILE A 64 6.88 23.73 2.48
C ILE A 64 8.06 24.27 3.30
N GLY A 65 7.99 24.11 4.62
CA GLY A 65 8.93 24.75 5.54
C GLY A 65 8.94 26.27 5.37
N GLU A 66 10.10 26.84 5.04
CA GLU A 66 10.31 28.28 4.81
C GLU A 66 10.30 28.67 3.32
N GLY A 67 9.82 27.78 2.45
CA GLY A 67 9.78 28.01 1.00
C GLY A 67 8.44 27.67 0.38
N TYR A 68 8.37 27.82 -0.95
CA TYR A 68 7.21 27.51 -1.76
C TYR A 68 7.56 26.52 -2.87
N SER A 69 6.61 25.69 -3.26
CA SER A 69 6.74 24.73 -4.35
C SER A 69 5.46 24.70 -5.19
N MET A 70 5.59 24.64 -6.51
CA MET A 70 4.48 24.35 -7.43
C MET A 70 4.45 22.85 -7.74
N GLN A 71 3.33 22.20 -7.46
CA GLN A 71 3.18 20.77 -7.60
C GLN A 71 1.81 20.37 -8.14
N VAL A 72 1.69 19.14 -8.62
CA VAL A 72 0.40 18.57 -9.02
C VAL A 72 -0.44 18.28 -7.78
N ARG A 73 -1.74 18.59 -7.83
CA ARG A 73 -2.66 18.28 -6.73
C ARG A 73 -2.68 16.79 -6.45
N TYR A 74 -2.67 16.43 -5.16
CA TYR A 74 -2.63 15.05 -4.69
C TYR A 74 -3.73 14.16 -5.32
N ALA A 75 -4.96 14.68 -5.44
CA ALA A 75 -6.09 13.96 -6.04
C ALA A 75 -5.85 13.52 -7.51
N LEU A 76 -4.91 14.14 -8.21
CA LEU A 76 -4.54 13.82 -9.60
C LEU A 76 -3.27 12.95 -9.70
N ALA A 77 -2.49 12.81 -8.62
CA ALA A 77 -1.18 12.17 -8.63
C ALA A 77 -1.22 10.75 -9.23
N GLY A 78 -2.19 9.92 -8.81
CA GLY A 78 -2.34 8.55 -9.32
C GLY A 78 -2.69 8.47 -10.81
N ARG A 79 -3.36 9.49 -11.37
CA ARG A 79 -3.77 9.52 -12.78
C ARG A 79 -2.65 10.00 -13.71
N ILE A 80 -1.74 10.82 -13.20
CA ILE A 80 -0.71 11.49 -14.00
C ILE A 80 0.69 10.91 -13.79
N ILE A 81 0.85 9.95 -12.87
CA ILE A 81 2.15 9.33 -12.54
C ILE A 81 2.87 8.73 -13.75
N SER A 82 2.14 8.30 -14.79
CA SER A 82 2.71 7.80 -16.04
C SER A 82 3.37 8.88 -16.90
N PHE A 83 2.99 10.14 -16.71
CA PHE A 83 3.54 11.31 -17.40
C PHE A 83 4.63 12.00 -16.59
N ALA A 84 4.73 11.71 -15.30
CA ALA A 84 5.80 12.22 -14.46
C ALA A 84 7.13 11.54 -14.82
N PRO A 85 8.25 12.29 -14.93
CA PRO A 85 9.56 11.67 -15.07
C PRO A 85 9.84 10.78 -13.85
N LYS A 86 10.34 9.56 -14.09
CA LYS A 86 10.82 8.68 -13.01
C LYS A 86 12.18 9.21 -12.52
N GLU A 87 12.15 10.29 -11.75
CA GLU A 87 13.36 10.98 -11.28
C GLU A 87 14.27 10.08 -10.43
N ILE A 88 13.67 9.16 -9.67
CA ILE A 88 14.37 8.17 -8.85
C ILE A 88 13.88 6.77 -9.22
N ALA A 89 14.80 5.88 -9.58
CA ALA A 89 14.48 4.49 -9.91
C ALA A 89 13.92 3.75 -8.68
N ALA A 90 12.89 2.91 -8.87
CA ALA A 90 12.24 2.15 -7.80
C ALA A 90 13.20 1.34 -6.89
N PRO A 91 14.30 0.74 -7.37
CA PRO A 91 15.29 0.10 -6.50
C PRO A 91 15.95 1.07 -5.50
N LEU A 92 16.17 2.32 -5.94
CA LEU A 92 16.80 3.38 -5.14
C LEU A 92 15.84 3.91 -4.07
N ILE A 93 14.56 4.15 -4.43
CA ILE A 93 13.51 4.51 -3.47
C ILE A 93 13.38 3.47 -2.36
N ARG A 94 13.38 2.18 -2.69
CA ARG A 94 13.29 1.11 -1.68
C ARG A 94 14.47 1.13 -0.70
N THR A 95 15.68 1.42 -1.18
CA THR A 95 16.84 1.59 -0.27
C THR A 95 16.71 2.85 0.57
N LEU A 96 16.28 3.97 -0.03
CA LEU A 96 16.06 5.23 0.68
C LEU A 96 15.01 5.10 1.79
N ALA A 97 13.90 4.40 1.53
CA ALA A 97 12.84 4.17 2.51
C ALA A 97 13.34 3.40 3.74
N ILE A 98 14.20 2.39 3.56
CA ILE A 98 14.80 1.65 4.68
C ILE A 98 15.71 2.56 5.51
N ILE A 99 16.52 3.40 4.85
CA ILE A 99 17.37 4.38 5.53
C ILE A 99 16.50 5.36 6.32
N ALA A 100 15.50 5.98 5.67
CA ALA A 100 14.63 6.97 6.29
C ALA A 100 13.83 6.40 7.48
N TYR A 101 13.38 5.15 7.38
CA TYR A 101 12.67 4.47 8.46
C TYR A 101 13.60 4.03 9.60
N ARG A 102 14.79 3.48 9.29
CA ARG A 102 15.69 2.91 10.31
C ARG A 102 16.82 3.83 10.75
N GLN A 103 16.87 5.07 10.28
CA GLN A 103 17.94 6.00 10.64
C GLN A 103 17.98 6.24 12.16
N PRO A 104 19.20 6.42 12.71
CA PRO A 104 20.48 6.17 12.05
C PRO A 104 20.74 4.67 11.85
N ILE A 105 21.14 4.23 10.64
CA ILE A 105 21.38 2.81 10.29
C ILE A 105 22.80 2.57 9.81
N LYS A 106 23.45 1.49 10.28
CA LYS A 106 24.77 1.09 9.76
C LYS A 106 24.66 0.60 8.32
N GLN A 107 25.55 1.03 7.44
CA GLN A 107 25.57 0.60 6.04
C GLN A 107 25.75 -0.92 5.89
N SER A 108 26.49 -1.57 6.79
CA SER A 108 26.60 -3.04 6.82
C SER A 108 25.25 -3.70 7.05
N HIS A 109 24.45 -3.19 7.99
CA HIS A 109 23.10 -3.69 8.27
C HIS A 109 22.15 -3.42 7.09
N LEU A 110 22.27 -2.26 6.44
CA LEU A 110 21.52 -2.00 5.21
C LEU A 110 21.83 -3.02 4.10
N VAL A 111 23.11 -3.38 3.94
CA VAL A 111 23.56 -4.40 2.98
C VAL A 111 23.04 -5.78 3.34
N GLU A 112 22.95 -6.13 4.63
CA GLU A 112 22.30 -7.38 5.07
C GLU A 112 20.82 -7.44 4.64
N ILE A 113 20.09 -6.31 4.72
CA ILE A 113 18.66 -6.25 4.32
C ILE A 113 18.47 -6.26 2.79
N ARG A 114 19.30 -5.51 2.05
CA ARG A 114 19.05 -5.17 0.62
C ARG A 114 20.06 -5.75 -0.36
N GLY A 115 21.09 -6.44 0.15
CA GLY A 115 22.19 -6.98 -0.63
C GLY A 115 23.21 -5.92 -1.08
N ASN A 116 24.26 -6.38 -1.77
CA ASN A 116 25.44 -5.59 -2.13
C ASN A 116 25.15 -4.37 -3.02
N LYS A 117 24.05 -4.37 -3.79
CA LYS A 117 23.64 -3.20 -4.60
C LYS A 117 23.37 -1.94 -3.76
N SER A 118 23.18 -2.10 -2.45
CA SER A 118 23.00 -0.99 -1.51
C SER A 118 24.20 -0.03 -1.46
N TYR A 119 25.43 -0.47 -1.77
CA TYR A 119 26.58 0.41 -1.84
C TYR A 119 26.44 1.47 -2.94
N ASP A 120 26.04 1.05 -4.14
CA ASP A 120 25.81 1.94 -5.28
C ASP A 120 24.61 2.85 -5.01
N HIS A 121 23.56 2.31 -4.41
CA HIS A 121 22.39 3.09 -4.05
C HIS A 121 22.71 4.20 -3.04
N VAL A 122 23.49 3.90 -1.99
CA VAL A 122 23.90 4.90 -1.00
C VAL A 122 24.73 6.00 -1.65
N ARG A 123 25.65 5.65 -2.56
CA ARG A 123 26.47 6.63 -3.29
C ARG A 123 25.62 7.58 -4.14
N GLU A 124 24.62 7.04 -4.84
CA GLU A 124 23.72 7.84 -5.67
C GLU A 124 22.78 8.71 -4.82
N LEU A 125 22.25 8.18 -3.71
CA LEU A 125 21.40 8.94 -2.77
C LEU A 125 22.16 10.07 -2.07
N GLU A 126 23.43 9.85 -1.76
CA GLU A 126 24.34 10.87 -1.23
C GLU A 126 24.59 11.97 -2.26
N LYS A 127 24.88 11.60 -3.53
CA LYS A 127 25.08 12.56 -4.63
C LYS A 127 23.85 13.44 -4.86
N ARG A 128 22.65 12.90 -4.65
CA ARG A 128 21.38 13.62 -4.71
C ARG A 128 21.09 14.47 -3.47
N GLY A 129 21.94 14.41 -2.45
CA GLY A 129 21.74 15.14 -1.20
C GLY A 129 20.59 14.65 -0.36
N LEU A 130 20.08 13.42 -0.56
CA LEU A 130 18.95 12.83 0.19
C LEU A 130 19.41 12.05 1.44
N VAL A 131 20.65 11.57 1.43
CA VAL A 131 21.25 10.78 2.52
C VAL A 131 22.62 11.37 2.84
N SER A 132 22.94 11.46 4.13
CA SER A 132 24.27 11.78 4.64
C SER A 132 24.82 10.59 5.44
N TYR A 133 26.11 10.65 5.76
CA TYR A 133 26.72 9.64 6.60
C TYR A 133 27.73 10.21 7.58
N GLU A 134 27.87 9.50 8.70
CA GLU A 134 28.96 9.67 9.65
C GLU A 134 29.84 8.43 9.68
N LYS A 135 31.16 8.60 9.89
CA LYS A 135 32.08 7.47 10.01
C LYS A 135 31.86 6.79 11.37
N CYS A 136 31.55 5.50 11.36
CA CYS A 136 31.38 4.69 12.56
C CYS A 136 32.27 3.45 12.47
N GLY A 137 33.50 3.56 12.95
CA GLY A 137 34.52 2.51 12.82
C GLY A 137 34.81 2.18 11.35
N HIS A 138 34.64 0.91 10.96
CA HIS A 138 34.84 0.42 9.59
C HIS A 138 33.57 0.51 8.70
N THR A 139 32.50 1.14 9.18
CA THR A 139 31.26 1.30 8.43
C THR A 139 30.76 2.75 8.46
N LYS A 140 29.73 3.03 7.66
CA LYS A 140 29.03 4.32 7.65
C LYS A 140 27.75 4.21 8.47
N LEU A 141 27.45 5.22 9.26
CA LEU A 141 26.13 5.40 9.88
C LEU A 141 25.34 6.37 9.00
N LEU A 142 24.23 5.90 8.43
CA LEU A 142 23.44 6.59 7.42
C LEU A 142 22.20 7.24 8.03
N SER A 143 21.92 8.47 7.60
CA SER A 143 20.73 9.25 7.98
C SER A 143 20.20 10.01 6.77
N THR A 144 18.93 10.42 6.80
CA THR A 144 18.38 11.35 5.80
C THR A 144 18.83 12.77 6.08
N THR A 145 18.77 13.63 5.06
CA THR A 145 19.12 15.04 5.15
C THR A 145 17.88 15.94 5.20
N ARG A 146 18.09 17.25 5.39
CA ARG A 146 17.05 18.25 5.13
C ARG A 146 16.52 18.21 3.69
N GLY A 147 17.41 17.97 2.71
CA GLY A 147 17.01 17.81 1.31
C GLY A 147 16.04 16.66 1.07
N PHE A 148 16.11 15.57 1.86
CA PHE A 148 15.08 14.53 1.86
C PHE A 148 13.74 15.07 2.37
N ALA A 149 13.73 15.76 3.51
CA ALA A 149 12.51 16.31 4.06
C ALA A 149 11.83 17.27 3.08
N ASP A 150 12.60 18.17 2.47
CA ASP A 150 12.10 19.13 1.48
C ASP A 150 11.59 18.42 0.21
N TYR A 151 12.31 17.39 -0.29
CA TYR A 151 11.90 16.62 -1.47
C TYR A 151 10.58 15.87 -1.26
N PHE A 152 10.33 15.35 -0.05
CA PHE A 152 9.10 14.63 0.30
C PHE A 152 8.02 15.50 0.97
N GLY A 153 8.22 16.82 1.04
CA GLY A 153 7.26 17.75 1.66
C GLY A 153 7.07 17.55 3.17
N ILE A 154 8.09 17.02 3.86
CA ILE A 154 8.10 16.80 5.30
C ILE A 154 8.62 18.07 5.98
N VAL A 155 7.86 18.59 6.95
CA VAL A 155 8.15 19.89 7.62
C VAL A 155 9.48 19.87 8.40
N SER A 156 9.86 18.69 8.90
CA SER A 156 10.98 18.48 9.81
C SER A 156 11.86 17.33 9.30
N ASP A 157 13.17 17.48 9.46
CA ASP A 157 14.19 16.49 9.16
C ASP A 157 14.54 15.61 10.37
N SER A 158 13.79 15.74 11.48
CA SER A 158 13.97 14.86 12.63
C SER A 158 13.62 13.40 12.26
N PRO A 159 14.40 12.40 12.73
CA PRO A 159 14.09 10.99 12.47
C PRO A 159 12.68 10.57 12.88
N GLN A 160 12.14 11.17 13.95
CA GLN A 160 10.81 10.88 14.47
C GLN A 160 9.73 11.44 13.55
N ASP A 161 9.88 12.68 13.08
CA ASP A 161 8.92 13.30 12.16
C ASP A 161 8.99 12.65 10.78
N ILE A 162 10.17 12.23 10.33
CA ILE A 162 10.32 11.48 9.09
C ILE A 162 9.64 10.12 9.19
N ARG A 163 9.86 9.36 10.27
CA ARG A 163 9.13 8.09 10.50
C ARG A 163 7.64 8.34 10.54
N LYS A 164 7.19 9.35 11.27
CA LYS A 164 5.78 9.72 11.35
C LYS A 164 5.23 10.08 9.98
N ALA A 165 5.98 10.82 9.15
CA ALA A 165 5.60 11.18 7.79
C ALA A 165 5.52 9.96 6.86
N LEU A 166 6.47 9.03 6.94
CA LEU A 166 6.44 7.77 6.21
C LEU A 166 5.25 6.87 6.59
N LEU A 167 4.76 7.04 7.81
CA LEU A 167 3.61 6.31 8.35
C LEU A 167 2.31 7.13 8.30
N ARG A 168 2.35 8.42 7.93
CA ARG A 168 1.26 9.39 8.15
C ARG A 168 0.01 9.10 7.34
N ASP A 169 0.20 8.42 6.21
CA ASP A 169 -0.88 7.99 5.31
C ASP A 169 -1.13 6.47 5.40
N ARG A 170 -0.48 5.76 6.35
CA ARG A 170 -0.79 4.36 6.60
C ARG A 170 -1.98 4.30 7.53
N LYS A 171 -3.11 3.86 6.98
CA LYS A 171 -4.28 3.52 7.77
C LYS A 171 -3.93 2.41 8.75
N LEU A 172 -4.26 2.58 10.03
CA LEU A 172 -4.27 1.47 10.98
C LEU A 172 -5.43 0.54 10.59
N VAL A 173 -5.10 -0.67 10.15
CA VAL A 173 -6.10 -1.62 9.67
C VAL A 173 -6.57 -2.50 10.81
N GLY A 174 -7.86 -2.45 11.14
CA GLY A 174 -8.49 -3.46 11.98
C GLY A 174 -8.76 -4.71 11.16
N VAL A 175 -8.31 -5.86 11.64
CA VAL A 175 -8.61 -7.15 11.00
C VAL A 175 -9.24 -8.10 11.99
N THR A 176 -10.25 -8.87 11.56
CA THR A 176 -10.73 -9.98 12.38
C THR A 176 -9.68 -11.09 12.46
N PRO A 177 -9.69 -11.96 13.51
CA PRO A 177 -8.66 -13.01 13.68
C PRO A 177 -8.43 -13.88 12.43
N MET A 178 -9.48 -14.08 11.64
CA MET A 178 -9.40 -14.81 10.36
C MET A 178 -8.42 -14.20 9.34
N TYR A 179 -8.21 -12.89 9.36
CA TYR A 179 -7.41 -12.13 8.40
C TYR A 179 -6.03 -11.72 8.92
N GLU A 180 -5.68 -12.09 10.16
CA GLU A 180 -4.39 -11.72 10.77
C GLU A 180 -3.20 -12.15 9.91
N SER A 181 -3.16 -13.42 9.50
CA SER A 181 -2.07 -13.94 8.66
C SER A 181 -2.01 -13.25 7.28
N LEU A 182 -3.15 -12.80 6.74
CA LEU A 182 -3.17 -11.99 5.53
C LEU A 182 -2.54 -10.61 5.76
N ALA A 183 -2.94 -9.92 6.82
CA ALA A 183 -2.42 -8.60 7.15
C ALA A 183 -0.90 -8.62 7.38
N LEU A 184 -0.41 -9.67 8.05
CA LEU A 184 1.01 -9.92 8.24
C LEU A 184 1.74 -10.13 6.90
N ARG A 185 1.20 -10.98 6.02
CA ARG A 185 1.77 -11.23 4.67
C ARG A 185 1.85 -9.97 3.82
N LEU A 186 0.85 -9.10 3.92
CA LEU A 186 0.78 -7.83 3.20
C LEU A 186 1.66 -6.74 3.82
N GLY A 187 2.22 -6.95 5.01
CA GLY A 187 3.04 -5.95 5.69
C GLY A 187 2.25 -4.70 6.11
N LEU A 188 0.98 -4.88 6.48
CA LEU A 188 0.12 -3.81 6.97
C LEU A 188 0.48 -3.40 8.40
N ASP A 189 0.17 -2.15 8.75
CA ASP A 189 0.05 -1.74 10.13
C ASP A 189 -1.36 -2.11 10.61
N TYR A 190 -1.48 -3.08 11.52
CA TYR A 190 -2.77 -3.68 11.84
C TYR A 190 -2.94 -3.99 13.33
N VAL A 191 -4.22 -4.07 13.73
CA VAL A 191 -4.64 -4.61 15.02
C VAL A 191 -5.69 -5.70 14.82
N VAL A 192 -5.65 -6.74 15.64
CA VAL A 192 -6.66 -7.81 15.62
C VAL A 192 -7.84 -7.40 16.49
N VAL A 193 -9.05 -7.51 15.93
CA VAL A 193 -10.30 -7.11 16.60
C VAL A 193 -11.41 -8.12 16.31
N ASN A 194 -12.08 -8.62 17.33
CA ASN A 194 -13.29 -9.42 17.14
C ASN A 194 -14.52 -8.52 16.88
N ALA A 195 -14.68 -8.07 15.64
CA ALA A 195 -15.80 -7.21 15.25
C ALA A 195 -17.17 -7.94 15.25
N TYR A 196 -17.22 -9.27 15.31
CA TYR A 196 -18.49 -10.01 15.25
C TYR A 196 -19.17 -10.13 16.62
N GLN A 197 -18.34 -10.25 17.67
CA GLN A 197 -18.74 -10.35 19.08
C GLN A 197 -17.68 -9.59 19.91
N PRO A 198 -17.69 -8.25 19.87
CA PRO A 198 -16.64 -7.45 20.48
C PRO A 198 -16.71 -7.48 22.01
N GLU A 199 -15.56 -7.64 22.65
CA GLU A 199 -15.38 -7.35 24.07
C GLU A 199 -14.99 -5.88 24.28
N ALA A 200 -14.85 -5.45 25.54
CA ALA A 200 -14.49 -4.06 25.87
C ALA A 200 -13.17 -3.64 25.19
N VAL A 201 -12.18 -4.54 25.12
CA VAL A 201 -10.90 -4.28 24.44
C VAL A 201 -11.06 -4.11 22.93
N ASP A 202 -11.96 -4.87 22.30
CA ASP A 202 -12.25 -4.74 20.87
C ASP A 202 -12.93 -3.41 20.56
N LEU A 203 -13.86 -2.98 21.41
CA LEU A 203 -14.53 -1.69 21.27
C LEU A 203 -13.56 -0.51 21.34
N GLU A 204 -12.53 -0.57 22.19
CA GLU A 204 -11.49 0.45 22.20
C GLU A 204 -10.63 0.40 20.94
N ARG A 205 -10.20 -0.80 20.51
CA ARG A 205 -9.43 -0.96 19.26
C ARG A 205 -10.20 -0.46 18.04
N LEU A 206 -11.51 -0.69 17.97
CA LEU A 206 -12.37 -0.20 16.87
C LEU A 206 -12.38 1.33 16.75
N LYS A 207 -12.09 2.08 17.83
CA LYS A 207 -12.02 3.55 17.79
C LYS A 207 -10.71 4.06 17.19
N GLU A 208 -9.67 3.24 17.19
CA GLU A 208 -8.32 3.63 16.77
C GLU A 208 -8.04 3.31 15.30
N ILE A 209 -8.83 2.43 14.68
CA ILE A 209 -8.62 1.97 13.30
C ILE A 209 -9.23 2.90 12.26
N ASP A 210 -8.53 3.03 11.13
CA ASP A 210 -8.95 3.84 9.98
C ASP A 210 -9.70 3.01 8.93
N LEU A 211 -9.53 1.68 8.95
CA LEU A 211 -10.19 0.74 8.04
C LEU A 211 -10.40 -0.61 8.73
N LEU A 212 -11.61 -1.15 8.68
CA LEU A 212 -11.93 -2.49 9.17
C LEU A 212 -12.07 -3.50 8.02
N VAL A 213 -11.31 -4.59 8.06
CA VAL A 213 -11.42 -5.73 7.14
C VAL A 213 -12.18 -6.87 7.81
N LEU A 214 -13.24 -7.33 7.14
CA LEU A 214 -14.13 -8.38 7.64
C LEU A 214 -14.59 -9.35 6.55
N ALA A 215 -15.21 -10.45 6.97
CA ALA A 215 -15.80 -11.43 6.09
C ALA A 215 -17.04 -10.88 5.37
N PRO A 216 -17.28 -11.27 4.09
CA PRO A 216 -18.49 -10.88 3.37
C PRO A 216 -19.77 -11.29 4.10
N GLY A 217 -20.76 -10.39 4.11
CA GLY A 217 -22.07 -10.60 4.73
C GLY A 217 -22.18 -10.08 6.16
N TYR A 218 -21.10 -9.56 6.75
CA TYR A 218 -21.12 -9.06 8.13
C TYR A 218 -21.21 -7.53 8.24
N ARG A 219 -21.13 -6.79 7.13
CA ARG A 219 -21.15 -5.32 7.13
C ARG A 219 -22.34 -4.72 7.88
N GLU A 220 -23.56 -5.20 7.64
CA GLU A 220 -24.76 -4.63 8.28
C GLU A 220 -24.76 -4.87 9.80
N ARG A 221 -24.34 -6.08 10.23
CA ARG A 221 -24.23 -6.44 11.64
C ARG A 221 -23.17 -5.59 12.35
N VAL A 222 -21.98 -5.48 11.76
CA VAL A 222 -20.86 -4.70 12.32
C VAL A 222 -21.15 -3.20 12.25
N GLY A 223 -21.91 -2.74 11.25
CA GLY A 223 -22.33 -1.34 11.11
C GLY A 223 -23.15 -0.79 12.29
N LYS A 224 -23.72 -1.67 13.12
CA LYS A 224 -24.42 -1.29 14.35
C LYS A 224 -23.48 -0.83 15.47
N ILE A 225 -22.21 -1.22 15.41
CA ILE A 225 -21.18 -0.95 16.44
C ILE A 225 -20.00 -0.13 15.91
N TYR A 226 -19.73 -0.16 14.61
CA TYR A 226 -18.63 0.55 13.97
C TYR A 226 -19.13 1.28 12.73
N SER A 227 -18.92 2.60 12.68
CA SER A 227 -19.39 3.48 11.60
C SER A 227 -18.29 3.92 10.63
N GLY A 228 -17.03 3.50 10.85
CA GLY A 228 -15.90 3.86 10.01
C GLY A 228 -15.82 3.05 8.70
N PRO A 229 -14.78 3.29 7.89
CA PRO A 229 -14.56 2.58 6.63
C PRO A 229 -14.45 1.07 6.81
N MET A 230 -15.20 0.31 6.02
CA MET A 230 -15.25 -1.15 6.08
C MET A 230 -15.02 -1.77 4.70
N LEU A 231 -14.18 -2.82 4.65
CA LEU A 231 -13.91 -3.63 3.48
C LEU A 231 -14.26 -5.10 3.73
N GLU A 232 -15.11 -5.66 2.88
CA GLU A 232 -15.42 -7.09 2.89
C GLU A 232 -14.49 -7.82 1.92
N ALA A 233 -13.77 -8.81 2.44
CA ALA A 233 -12.69 -9.51 1.74
C ALA A 233 -13.01 -11.01 1.58
N GLY A 234 -13.23 -11.47 0.36
CA GLY A 234 -13.50 -12.88 0.06
C GLY A 234 -12.24 -13.74 0.14
N ILE A 235 -12.31 -14.89 0.82
CA ILE A 235 -11.15 -15.78 1.04
C ILE A 235 -11.51 -17.25 0.85
N ARG A 236 -12.55 -17.57 0.07
CA ARG A 236 -12.97 -18.96 -0.16
C ARG A 236 -12.05 -19.67 -1.14
N THR A 237 -11.56 -18.93 -2.14
CA THR A 237 -10.74 -19.42 -3.26
C THR A 237 -9.44 -18.63 -3.39
N LEU A 238 -8.48 -19.13 -4.16
CA LEU A 238 -7.18 -18.47 -4.36
C LEU A 238 -7.36 -17.16 -5.13
N SER A 239 -8.21 -17.14 -6.16
CA SER A 239 -8.50 -15.90 -6.90
C SER A 239 -9.19 -14.85 -6.01
N GLN A 240 -10.12 -15.26 -5.14
CA GLN A 240 -10.76 -14.34 -4.19
C GLN A 240 -9.74 -13.76 -3.21
N LEU A 241 -8.83 -14.59 -2.68
CA LEU A 241 -7.78 -14.14 -1.77
C LEU A 241 -6.88 -13.09 -2.44
N LYS A 242 -6.47 -13.33 -3.69
CA LYS A 242 -5.66 -12.38 -4.46
C LYS A 242 -6.37 -11.04 -4.66
N VAL A 243 -7.60 -11.07 -5.17
CA VAL A 243 -8.41 -9.84 -5.36
C VAL A 243 -8.63 -9.10 -4.04
N SER A 244 -8.90 -9.82 -2.96
CA SER A 244 -9.07 -9.20 -1.64
C SER A 244 -7.79 -8.56 -1.14
N ALA A 245 -6.65 -9.22 -1.30
CA ALA A 245 -5.35 -8.68 -0.91
C ALA A 245 -5.03 -7.38 -1.66
N GLU A 246 -5.25 -7.35 -2.98
CA GLU A 246 -5.05 -6.15 -3.81
C GLU A 246 -5.93 -4.99 -3.34
N ARG A 247 -7.21 -5.27 -3.05
CA ARG A 247 -8.15 -4.27 -2.53
C ARG A 247 -7.78 -3.78 -1.13
N ILE A 248 -7.34 -4.68 -0.25
CA ILE A 248 -6.89 -4.30 1.10
C ILE A 248 -5.71 -3.34 1.00
N CYS A 249 -4.69 -3.66 0.20
CA CYS A 249 -3.53 -2.78 0.05
C CYS A 249 -3.91 -1.41 -0.53
N LEU A 250 -4.79 -1.40 -1.54
CA LEU A 250 -5.30 -0.18 -2.14
C LEU A 250 -6.04 0.70 -1.13
N GLU A 251 -6.99 0.12 -0.38
CA GLU A 251 -7.81 0.85 0.59
C GLU A 251 -7.00 1.28 1.81
N ALA A 252 -6.02 0.47 2.24
CA ALA A 252 -5.11 0.80 3.34
C ALA A 252 -4.10 1.89 2.95
N GLY A 253 -3.88 2.13 1.65
CA GLY A 253 -2.81 3.00 1.14
C GLY A 253 -1.40 2.46 1.45
N ALA A 254 -1.29 1.17 1.78
CA ALA A 254 -0.09 0.52 2.29
C ALA A 254 -0.10 -0.98 2.01
N GLY A 255 1.07 -1.60 2.14
CA GLY A 255 1.26 -3.05 1.97
C GLY A 255 1.92 -3.42 0.63
N ASP A 256 2.32 -4.68 0.51
CA ASP A 256 2.99 -5.27 -0.65
C ASP A 256 2.26 -6.58 -1.02
N VAL A 257 1.52 -6.56 -2.13
CA VAL A 257 0.69 -7.70 -2.55
C VAL A 257 1.43 -8.63 -3.50
N GLU A 258 2.49 -8.13 -4.14
CA GLU A 258 3.20 -8.78 -5.22
C GLU A 258 3.78 -10.16 -4.83
N PRO A 259 4.40 -10.36 -3.64
CA PRO A 259 4.88 -11.69 -3.23
C PRO A 259 3.74 -12.70 -3.10
N LEU A 260 2.63 -12.31 -2.46
CA LEU A 260 1.46 -13.17 -2.26
C LEU A 260 0.77 -13.47 -3.60
N ALA A 261 0.61 -12.46 -4.45
CA ALA A 261 0.01 -12.61 -5.78
C ALA A 261 0.81 -13.60 -6.65
N ALA A 262 2.14 -13.50 -6.65
CA ALA A 262 3.01 -14.42 -7.38
C ALA A 262 2.93 -15.86 -6.85
N GLU A 263 2.86 -16.03 -5.52
CA GLU A 263 2.65 -17.33 -4.89
C GLU A 263 1.30 -17.93 -5.30
N ILE A 264 0.23 -17.15 -5.24
CA ILE A 264 -1.13 -17.55 -5.66
C ILE A 264 -1.16 -17.94 -7.14
N ASP A 265 -0.55 -17.15 -8.03
CA ASP A 265 -0.53 -17.43 -9.46
C ASP A 265 0.18 -18.75 -9.77
N SER A 266 1.29 -19.03 -9.09
CA SER A 266 2.02 -20.30 -9.17
C SER A 266 1.15 -21.48 -8.69
N LEU A 267 0.46 -21.32 -7.56
CA LEU A 267 -0.45 -22.33 -7.01
C LEU A 267 -1.62 -22.61 -7.95
N LEU A 268 -2.29 -21.58 -8.47
CA LEU A 268 -3.40 -21.70 -9.42
C LEU A 268 -2.97 -22.41 -10.69
N SER A 269 -1.81 -22.06 -11.25
CA SER A 269 -1.26 -22.73 -12.44
C SER A 269 -1.10 -24.23 -12.20
N ARG A 270 -0.44 -24.60 -11.09
CA ARG A 270 -0.23 -26.00 -10.70
C ARG A 270 -1.54 -26.76 -10.46
N PHE A 271 -2.50 -26.14 -9.77
CA PHE A 271 -3.76 -26.78 -9.44
C PHE A 271 -4.66 -26.96 -10.67
N ARG A 272 -4.76 -25.95 -11.54
CA ARG A 272 -5.53 -26.04 -12.78
C ARG A 272 -4.95 -27.08 -13.75
N GLN A 273 -3.62 -27.22 -13.78
CA GLN A 273 -2.97 -28.28 -14.55
C GLN A 273 -3.39 -29.68 -14.06
N ARG A 274 -3.47 -29.89 -12.74
CA ARG A 274 -3.96 -31.15 -12.15
C ARG A 274 -5.46 -31.36 -12.39
N ALA A 275 -6.25 -30.29 -12.29
CA ALA A 275 -7.69 -30.30 -12.49
C ALA A 275 -8.09 -30.71 -13.93
N ALA A 276 -7.28 -30.38 -14.94
CA ALA A 276 -7.58 -30.69 -16.33
C ALA A 276 -7.78 -32.19 -16.64
N ALA A 277 -7.14 -33.08 -15.86
CA ALA A 277 -7.27 -34.53 -15.99
C ALA A 277 -8.23 -35.15 -14.95
N SER A 278 -8.92 -34.33 -14.16
CA SER A 278 -9.78 -34.78 -13.07
C SER A 278 -11.19 -35.12 -13.54
N ARG A 279 -11.87 -36.00 -12.80
CA ARG A 279 -13.30 -36.30 -13.01
C ARG A 279 -14.16 -35.04 -12.81
N PRO A 280 -15.34 -34.94 -13.47
CA PRO A 280 -16.30 -33.88 -13.20
C PRO A 280 -16.78 -33.91 -11.74
N VAL A 281 -17.17 -32.76 -11.22
CA VAL A 281 -17.67 -32.58 -9.86
C VAL A 281 -19.12 -32.10 -9.88
N HIS A 282 -19.92 -32.53 -8.91
CA HIS A 282 -21.25 -32.01 -8.59
C HIS A 282 -21.16 -31.21 -7.28
N PRO A 283 -21.04 -29.88 -7.33
CA PRO A 283 -21.05 -29.03 -6.14
C PRO A 283 -22.41 -29.03 -5.44
N LEU A 284 -22.44 -29.35 -4.14
CA LEU A 284 -23.68 -29.32 -3.35
C LEU A 284 -23.91 -27.99 -2.62
N THR A 285 -22.95 -27.07 -2.69
CA THR A 285 -23.03 -25.72 -2.11
C THR A 285 -22.31 -24.70 -3.01
N SER A 286 -22.68 -23.42 -2.90
CA SER A 286 -22.03 -22.34 -3.64
C SER A 286 -20.54 -22.21 -3.34
N MET A 287 -20.10 -22.51 -2.10
CA MET A 287 -18.68 -22.51 -1.74
C MET A 287 -17.89 -23.53 -2.57
N ILE A 288 -18.43 -24.74 -2.75
CA ILE A 288 -17.78 -25.78 -3.54
C ILE A 288 -17.82 -25.43 -5.02
N GLU A 289 -18.91 -24.81 -5.48
CA GLU A 289 -19.03 -24.34 -6.86
C GLU A 289 -18.00 -23.27 -7.18
N GLU A 290 -17.84 -22.26 -6.31
CA GLU A 290 -16.79 -21.24 -6.42
C GLU A 290 -15.39 -21.86 -6.47
N LEU A 291 -15.12 -22.87 -5.63
CA LEU A 291 -13.82 -23.56 -5.61
C LEU A 291 -13.60 -24.40 -6.90
N ALA A 292 -14.62 -25.10 -7.37
CA ALA A 292 -14.57 -25.85 -8.63
C ALA A 292 -14.28 -24.92 -9.83
N GLN A 293 -14.96 -23.78 -9.88
CA GLN A 293 -14.75 -22.75 -10.88
C GLN A 293 -13.33 -22.17 -10.79
N ASP A 294 -12.82 -21.88 -9.59
CA ASP A 294 -11.46 -21.34 -9.44
C ASP A 294 -10.38 -22.31 -9.94
N LEU A 295 -10.62 -23.61 -9.76
CA LEU A 295 -9.78 -24.72 -10.22
C LEU A 295 -9.99 -25.12 -11.69
N HIS A 296 -10.97 -24.54 -12.38
CA HIS A 296 -11.40 -24.94 -13.73
C HIS A 296 -11.83 -26.42 -13.83
N LEU A 297 -12.46 -26.95 -12.78
CA LEU A 297 -13.05 -28.29 -12.81
C LEU A 297 -14.33 -28.29 -13.66
N LYS A 298 -14.59 -29.40 -14.36
CA LYS A 298 -15.84 -29.61 -15.09
C LYS A 298 -16.98 -29.84 -14.08
N ILE A 299 -18.06 -29.07 -14.18
CA ILE A 299 -19.23 -29.19 -13.30
C ILE A 299 -20.35 -29.91 -14.06
N GLU A 300 -20.81 -31.05 -13.53
CA GLU A 300 -21.87 -31.88 -14.14
C GLU A 300 -22.72 -32.57 -13.05
N GLU A 301 -24.02 -32.75 -13.30
CA GLU A 301 -24.91 -33.43 -12.34
C GLU A 301 -24.47 -34.89 -12.04
N GLY A 302 -23.86 -35.57 -13.01
CA GLY A 302 -23.30 -36.92 -12.84
C GLY A 302 -21.86 -36.96 -12.30
N GLY A 303 -21.30 -35.82 -11.92
CA GLY A 303 -19.97 -35.71 -11.33
C GLY A 303 -19.92 -36.19 -9.88
N LEU A 304 -18.70 -36.31 -9.34
CA LEU A 304 -18.49 -36.66 -7.94
C LEU A 304 -19.08 -35.59 -7.02
N THR A 305 -19.95 -35.98 -6.10
CA THR A 305 -20.61 -35.06 -5.17
C THR A 305 -19.60 -34.44 -4.21
N ALA A 306 -19.65 -33.12 -4.05
CA ALA A 306 -18.71 -32.40 -3.20
C ALA A 306 -19.43 -31.41 -2.27
N ALA A 307 -19.09 -31.46 -0.98
CA ALA A 307 -19.67 -30.60 0.05
C ALA A 307 -18.62 -30.18 1.11
N PRO A 308 -18.86 -29.09 1.84
CA PRO A 308 -18.09 -28.75 3.03
C PRO A 308 -18.21 -29.85 4.10
N ASP A 309 -17.15 -30.10 4.86
CA ASP A 309 -17.16 -31.05 5.99
C ASP A 309 -18.08 -30.63 7.15
N SER A 310 -18.47 -29.35 7.21
CA SER A 310 -19.49 -28.87 8.15
C SER A 310 -20.92 -29.13 7.73
N SER A 311 -21.16 -29.59 6.49
CA SER A 311 -22.51 -29.91 6.05
C SER A 311 -22.91 -31.28 6.55
N GLU A 312 -24.15 -31.46 7.02
CA GLU A 312 -24.72 -32.77 7.38
C GLU A 312 -24.95 -33.68 6.16
N ARG A 313 -24.41 -33.32 4.98
CA ARG A 313 -24.64 -34.03 3.72
C ARG A 313 -23.54 -35.06 3.51
N GLU A 314 -23.93 -36.29 3.22
CA GLU A 314 -23.00 -37.28 2.67
C GLU A 314 -22.60 -36.86 1.25
N ALA A 315 -21.30 -36.69 1.03
CA ALA A 315 -20.73 -36.32 -0.26
C ALA A 315 -19.43 -37.13 -0.46
N GLU A 316 -19.14 -37.49 -1.71
CA GLU A 316 -17.94 -38.24 -2.07
C GLU A 316 -16.65 -37.45 -1.81
N ILE A 317 -16.74 -36.12 -1.83
CA ILE A 317 -15.65 -35.19 -1.53
C ILE A 317 -16.06 -34.27 -0.39
N GLN A 318 -15.39 -34.38 0.76
CA GLN A 318 -15.55 -33.47 1.88
C GLN A 318 -14.39 -32.46 1.94
N VAL A 319 -14.73 -31.16 1.85
CA VAL A 319 -13.77 -30.05 1.83
C VAL A 319 -13.74 -29.35 3.19
N PRO A 320 -12.56 -29.15 3.81
CA PRO A 320 -12.48 -28.61 5.15
C PRO A 320 -12.85 -27.13 5.24
N VAL A 321 -13.73 -26.77 6.18
CA VAL A 321 -14.12 -25.37 6.44
C VAL A 321 -13.76 -24.83 7.82
N HIS A 322 -13.77 -25.67 8.86
CA HIS A 322 -13.44 -25.25 10.24
C HIS A 322 -12.01 -25.62 10.59
N GLN A 323 -11.10 -24.65 10.51
CA GLN A 323 -9.70 -24.84 10.90
C GLN A 323 -9.29 -23.73 11.86
N SER A 324 -8.33 -24.02 12.75
CA SER A 324 -7.81 -23.03 13.70
C SER A 324 -7.35 -21.77 12.96
N TYR A 325 -7.58 -20.61 13.58
CA TYR A 325 -7.03 -19.35 13.08
C TYR A 325 -5.50 -19.33 13.08
N ASP A 326 -4.86 -20.25 13.80
CA ASP A 326 -3.40 -20.43 13.84
C ASP A 326 -2.79 -20.85 12.49
N MET A 327 -3.59 -21.41 11.58
CA MET A 327 -3.12 -21.76 10.25
C MET A 327 -3.16 -20.55 9.32
N ASP A 328 -2.11 -20.40 8.53
CA ASP A 328 -2.00 -19.34 7.54
C ASP A 328 -3.17 -19.39 6.53
N ILE A 329 -3.68 -18.21 6.16
CA ILE A 329 -4.88 -18.10 5.32
C ILE A 329 -4.71 -18.77 3.96
N LEU A 330 -3.52 -18.69 3.36
CA LEU A 330 -3.25 -19.30 2.07
C LEU A 330 -3.20 -20.81 2.22
N GLU A 331 -2.56 -21.31 3.28
CA GLU A 331 -2.49 -22.74 3.58
C GLU A 331 -3.89 -23.37 3.74
N ARG A 332 -4.83 -22.67 4.41
CA ARG A 332 -6.22 -23.12 4.53
C ARG A 332 -6.88 -23.32 3.15
N ILE A 333 -6.69 -22.38 2.23
CA ILE A 333 -7.25 -22.48 0.87
C ILE A 333 -6.54 -23.56 0.06
N VAL A 334 -5.22 -23.67 0.18
CA VAL A 334 -4.41 -24.74 -0.43
C VAL A 334 -4.91 -26.12 0.00
N GLN A 335 -5.18 -26.32 1.30
CA GLN A 335 -5.74 -27.60 1.77
C GLN A 335 -7.10 -27.91 1.16
N ARG A 336 -7.97 -26.92 0.98
CA ARG A 336 -9.26 -27.12 0.28
C ARG A 336 -9.05 -27.57 -1.16
N CYS A 337 -8.13 -26.92 -1.88
CA CYS A 337 -7.78 -27.28 -3.24
C CYS A 337 -7.20 -28.71 -3.31
N GLU A 338 -6.28 -29.05 -2.40
CA GLU A 338 -5.67 -30.39 -2.34
C GLU A 338 -6.70 -31.47 -2.01
N ARG A 339 -7.63 -31.22 -1.09
CA ARG A 339 -8.72 -32.15 -0.77
C ARG A 339 -9.65 -32.34 -1.95
N MET A 340 -10.01 -31.26 -2.63
CA MET A 340 -10.86 -31.32 -3.81
C MET A 340 -10.21 -32.12 -4.93
N LEU A 341 -8.91 -31.91 -5.20
CA LEU A 341 -8.19 -32.60 -6.29
C LEU A 341 -7.73 -34.01 -5.93
N GLY A 342 -7.40 -34.28 -4.65
CA GLY A 342 -6.91 -35.57 -4.20
C GLY A 342 -7.94 -36.69 -4.37
N SER A 343 -9.21 -36.40 -4.06
CA SER A 343 -10.31 -37.36 -4.23
C SER A 343 -10.67 -37.60 -5.71
N LEU A 344 -10.36 -36.64 -6.59
CA LEU A 344 -10.63 -36.75 -8.03
C LEU A 344 -9.60 -37.62 -8.77
N ALA A 345 -8.41 -37.82 -8.21
CA ALA A 345 -7.32 -38.61 -8.80
C ALA A 345 -7.33 -40.10 -8.39
N ALA A 346 -8.15 -40.50 -7.40
CA ALA A 346 -8.01 -41.78 -6.70
C ALA A 346 -8.78 -42.98 -7.31
N SER A 347 -9.32 -42.88 -8.54
CA SER A 347 -10.20 -43.93 -9.11
C SER A 347 -9.68 -44.56 -10.41
N GLU A 348 -8.35 -44.71 -10.56
CA GLU A 348 -7.71 -45.53 -11.61
C GLU A 348 -6.95 -46.75 -11.03
N ARG A 349 -7.41 -47.36 -9.93
CA ARG A 349 -6.88 -48.66 -9.48
C ARG A 349 -7.98 -49.67 -9.20
#